data_AF-A0A3D8RYZ1-F1
#
_entry.id   AF-A0A3D8RYZ1-F1
#
_cell.length_a   1.000
_cell.length_b   1.000
_cell.length_c   1.000
_cell.angle_alpha   90.00
_cell.angle_beta   90.00
_cell.angle_gamma   90.00
#
_symmetry.space_group_name_H-M   'P 1'
#
loop_
_entity.id
_entity.type
_entity.pdbx_description
1 polymer ?
#
loop_
_entity_poly.entity_id
_entity_poly.type
_entity_poly.pdbx_seq_one_letter_code
_entity_poly.pdbx_strand_id
1 'polypeptide(L)'
;MVRTRKSSNLGADIRGDTSAPAMSTMNEVSPIDSKPPSWENVAQPAEKLAKSHSKRRRSRSLLNRFKDTCLKHTWVLPLLILAVLLAAYAVNPTPSNPLHYAIFLSYPEPPKTPGGPTMYGKGPKDIAFVSFYMVVLSFTREFLMQRVIRPFAIYCGIRGKGKTARFMEQVYTAIYFAIFGPYGLYVMSRTNIWYFNTTAMFEGFPHREHEGLFKAYYLLQASYWAQQAIVLLLQLEKPRKDFKELVGHHIITLALIALSYRFHFTYLGLAVYITHDVSDFFLATSKTLNYLDAYITAPYFGWFVCVWIYLRHVLNLKFLWAVLTEFRTVGPFELNWETQQYKCWISQYITFALLASLQAVNAFWLFLILRILKNYLFTNIKKDERSDDEDEEEEELEQNANSTAALATGTESASLTARSVNATPQVMINGQPVKR
;
A
#
# COMPACT_ATOMS: atom_id res chain seq x y z
N MET A 1 25.54 -23.76 -2.35
CA MET A 1 24.53 -24.69 -2.93
C MET A 1 23.31 -23.90 -3.34
N VAL A 2 23.17 -23.61 -4.64
CA VAL A 2 22.00 -22.91 -5.19
C VAL A 2 20.94 -23.97 -5.44
N ARG A 3 19.87 -23.97 -4.64
CA ARG A 3 18.73 -24.87 -4.81
C ARG A 3 17.90 -24.34 -5.99
N THR A 4 17.86 -25.10 -7.08
CA THR A 4 16.97 -24.86 -8.21
C THR A 4 15.52 -24.90 -7.71
N ARG A 5 14.79 -23.79 -7.93
CA ARG A 5 13.38 -23.67 -7.56
C ARG A 5 12.55 -24.59 -8.45
N LYS A 6 11.75 -25.45 -7.83
CA LYS A 6 10.57 -26.03 -8.48
C LYS A 6 9.47 -24.97 -8.40
N SER A 7 8.82 -24.68 -9.52
CA SER A 7 7.66 -23.78 -9.55
C SER A 7 6.62 -24.24 -8.53
N SER A 8 6.07 -23.30 -7.77
CA SER A 8 4.95 -23.55 -6.87
C SER A 8 3.73 -23.95 -7.71
N ASN A 9 2.97 -24.96 -7.30
CA ASN A 9 1.66 -25.30 -7.89
C ASN A 9 0.59 -24.19 -7.70
N LEU A 10 0.95 -23.08 -7.10
CA LEU A 10 0.18 -21.84 -7.00
C LEU A 10 0.44 -20.94 -8.22
N GLY A 11 0.51 -21.55 -9.41
CA GLY A 11 0.77 -20.94 -10.73
C GLY A 11 -0.32 -19.97 -11.21
N ALA A 12 -0.96 -19.27 -10.29
CA ALA A 12 -1.75 -18.09 -10.57
C ALA A 12 -1.39 -17.06 -9.50
N ASP A 13 -0.87 -15.90 -9.90
CA ASP A 13 -0.76 -14.77 -9.00
C ASP A 13 -2.16 -14.47 -8.42
N ILE A 14 -2.24 -14.08 -7.14
CA ILE A 14 -3.52 -13.73 -6.52
C ILE A 14 -4.04 -12.49 -7.25
N ARG A 15 -4.93 -12.72 -8.24
CA ARG A 15 -5.47 -11.75 -9.22
C ARG A 15 -5.21 -10.30 -8.85
N GLY A 16 -4.21 -9.73 -9.50
CA GLY A 16 -3.80 -8.34 -9.33
C GLY A 16 -2.83 -7.84 -10.39
N ASP A 17 -2.57 -8.59 -11.45
CA ASP A 17 -1.61 -8.16 -12.46
C ASP A 17 -2.17 -7.11 -13.40
N THR A 18 -1.33 -6.09 -13.53
CA THR A 18 -1.16 -5.34 -14.76
C THR A 18 0.30 -4.90 -14.79
N SER A 19 1.00 -5.19 -15.87
CA SER A 19 2.25 -4.57 -16.29
C SER A 19 1.99 -3.12 -16.72
N ALA A 20 2.64 -2.16 -16.05
CA ALA A 20 2.85 -0.77 -16.49
C ALA A 20 3.66 -0.08 -15.40
N PRO A 21 4.63 0.74 -15.77
CA PRO A 21 5.76 1.02 -14.90
C PRO A 21 5.47 2.03 -13.80
N ALA A 22 6.13 1.84 -12.64
CA ALA A 22 6.18 2.83 -11.56
C ALA A 22 6.81 4.15 -12.07
N MET A 23 6.56 5.27 -11.35
CA MET A 23 6.95 6.67 -11.63
C MET A 23 8.40 6.94 -12.14
N SER A 24 9.27 5.94 -12.17
CA SER A 24 10.58 5.94 -12.81
C SER A 24 10.56 5.98 -14.35
N THR A 25 9.41 6.03 -15.02
CA THR A 25 9.31 5.72 -16.47
C THR A 25 8.53 6.72 -17.31
N MET A 26 7.98 7.78 -16.71
CA MET A 26 7.44 8.88 -17.49
C MET A 26 8.57 9.85 -17.83
N ASN A 27 9.28 9.56 -18.92
CA ASN A 27 9.79 10.49 -19.93
C ASN A 27 11.10 10.01 -20.54
N GLU A 28 11.03 9.32 -21.68
CA GLU A 28 11.87 9.61 -22.84
C GLU A 28 11.07 9.27 -24.11
N VAL A 29 10.22 10.20 -24.54
CA VAL A 29 9.84 10.30 -25.96
C VAL A 29 10.34 11.66 -26.41
N SER A 30 11.46 11.66 -27.15
CA SER A 30 11.91 12.84 -27.86
C SER A 30 10.87 13.16 -28.96
N PRO A 31 10.58 14.44 -29.26
CA PRO A 31 9.68 14.76 -30.37
C PRO A 31 10.28 14.25 -31.67
N ILE A 32 9.54 13.40 -32.38
CA ILE A 32 9.85 13.00 -33.76
C ILE A 32 9.56 14.23 -34.63
N ASP A 33 10.61 14.83 -35.21
CA ASP A 33 10.50 15.88 -36.22
C ASP A 33 9.87 15.29 -37.49
N SER A 34 8.74 15.84 -37.91
CA SER A 34 7.93 15.34 -39.03
C SER A 34 8.33 15.96 -40.37
N LYS A 35 9.58 15.79 -40.82
CA LYS A 35 9.97 16.12 -42.20
C LYS A 35 10.92 15.06 -42.79
N PRO A 36 10.64 14.52 -43.99
CA PRO A 36 11.55 13.61 -44.67
C PRO A 36 12.81 14.37 -45.15
N PRO A 37 13.98 13.71 -45.22
CA PRO A 37 15.21 14.36 -45.66
C PRO A 37 15.18 14.60 -47.18
N SER A 38 15.31 15.85 -47.62
CA SER A 38 15.53 16.16 -49.03
C SER A 38 16.99 15.87 -49.40
N TRP A 39 17.18 15.08 -50.45
CA TRP A 39 18.48 14.63 -50.95
C TRP A 39 19.14 15.61 -51.95
N GLU A 40 18.61 16.84 -52.07
CA GLU A 40 19.22 17.91 -52.83
C GLU A 40 20.23 18.65 -51.96
N ASN A 41 21.48 18.18 -51.98
CA ASN A 41 22.72 18.98 -51.88
C ASN A 41 23.91 18.02 -51.77
N VAL A 42 24.16 17.30 -52.87
CA VAL A 42 25.46 16.64 -53.09
C VAL A 42 26.37 17.70 -53.73
N ALA A 43 27.26 18.28 -52.92
CA ALA A 43 28.42 19.03 -53.40
C ALA A 43 29.65 18.69 -52.54
N GLN A 44 30.77 18.58 -53.24
CA GLN A 44 32.04 17.96 -52.87
C GLN A 44 32.96 18.84 -51.97
N PRO A 45 34.12 18.34 -51.50
CA PRO A 45 34.67 18.60 -50.17
C PRO A 45 35.48 19.90 -50.09
N ALA A 46 35.21 20.71 -49.07
CA ALA A 46 36.02 21.86 -48.73
C ALA A 46 36.62 21.71 -47.32
N GLU A 47 37.87 22.14 -47.25
CA GLU A 47 38.91 21.96 -46.24
C GLU A 47 38.52 22.04 -44.76
N LYS A 48 39.27 21.23 -44.00
CA LYS A 48 39.43 21.25 -42.55
C LYS A 48 39.50 22.67 -41.99
N LEU A 49 38.51 23.03 -41.18
CA LEU A 49 38.74 23.87 -40.02
C LEU A 49 38.20 23.14 -38.79
N ALA A 50 39.14 22.63 -37.99
CA ALA A 50 38.89 21.95 -36.75
C ALA A 50 38.20 22.91 -35.75
N LYS A 51 36.87 22.97 -35.76
CA LYS A 51 36.11 23.47 -34.63
C LYS A 51 35.92 22.31 -33.68
N SER A 52 36.73 22.31 -32.63
CA SER A 52 36.49 21.56 -31.40
C SER A 52 35.07 21.86 -30.93
N HIS A 53 34.12 20.98 -31.27
CA HIS A 53 32.86 20.89 -30.54
C HIS A 53 33.20 20.29 -29.18
N SER A 54 33.68 21.15 -28.28
CA SER A 54 33.49 20.95 -26.86
C SER A 54 32.01 20.67 -26.69
N LYS A 55 31.66 19.40 -26.44
CA LYS A 55 30.36 19.03 -25.88
C LYS A 55 30.29 19.76 -24.54
N ARG A 56 29.81 21.00 -24.57
CA ARG A 56 29.49 21.78 -23.37
C ARG A 56 28.41 20.98 -22.67
N ARG A 57 28.84 20.11 -21.77
CA ARG A 57 28.00 19.31 -20.88
C ARG A 57 27.19 20.31 -20.09
N ARG A 58 26.01 20.67 -20.61
CA ARG A 58 25.09 21.65 -20.03
C ARG A 58 24.93 21.21 -18.58
N SER A 59 25.46 21.98 -17.63
CA SER A 59 25.43 21.59 -16.22
C SER A 59 23.97 21.39 -15.88
N ARG A 60 23.53 20.14 -15.70
CA ARG A 60 22.15 19.85 -15.27
C ARG A 60 21.90 20.74 -14.06
N SER A 61 20.91 21.63 -14.17
CA SER A 61 20.53 22.56 -13.11
C SER A 61 20.42 21.79 -11.80
N LEU A 62 20.84 22.40 -10.68
CA LEU A 62 20.75 21.78 -9.35
C LEU A 62 19.32 21.26 -9.09
N LEU A 63 18.31 21.95 -9.63
CA LEU A 63 16.91 21.57 -9.57
C LEU A 63 16.60 20.27 -10.32
N ASN A 64 17.21 20.05 -11.49
CA ASN A 64 17.06 18.79 -12.23
C ASN A 64 17.76 17.64 -11.50
N ARG A 65 18.93 17.87 -10.90
CA ARG A 65 19.62 16.85 -10.09
C ARG A 65 18.83 16.51 -8.83
N PHE A 66 18.21 17.50 -8.20
CA PHE A 66 17.33 17.33 -7.06
C PHE A 66 16.08 16.53 -7.43
N LYS A 67 15.41 16.90 -8.53
CA LYS A 67 14.27 16.16 -9.09
C LYS A 67 14.64 14.69 -9.39
N ASP A 68 15.77 14.46 -10.06
CA ASP A 68 16.27 13.11 -10.36
C ASP A 68 16.51 12.31 -9.06
N THR A 69 17.02 12.96 -8.01
CA THR A 69 17.27 12.33 -6.70
C THR A 69 15.97 11.99 -5.98
N CYS A 70 14.97 12.87 -5.97
CA CYS A 70 13.66 12.62 -5.37
C CYS A 70 12.88 11.51 -6.10
N LEU A 71 12.99 11.43 -7.43
CA LEU A 71 12.37 10.35 -8.22
C LEU A 71 13.06 9.00 -7.97
N LYS A 72 14.38 8.99 -7.80
CA LYS A 72 15.14 7.77 -7.48
C LYS A 72 14.95 7.32 -6.03
N HIS A 73 14.84 8.27 -5.12
CA HIS A 73 14.70 8.04 -3.68
C HIS A 73 13.46 8.76 -3.16
N THR A 74 12.31 8.09 -3.27
CA THR A 74 10.99 8.62 -2.92
C THR A 74 10.88 9.03 -1.45
N TRP A 75 11.70 8.46 -0.55
CA TRP A 75 11.78 8.84 0.86
C TRP A 75 12.43 10.22 1.11
N VAL A 76 13.15 10.79 0.14
CA VAL A 76 13.86 12.08 0.31
C VAL A 76 12.87 13.23 0.48
N LEU A 77 11.78 13.26 -0.28
CA LEU A 77 10.81 14.35 -0.21
C LEU A 77 10.09 14.39 1.16
N PRO A 78 9.49 13.29 1.65
CA PRO A 78 8.95 13.24 3.02
C PRO A 78 9.99 13.56 4.09
N LEU A 79 11.24 13.07 3.94
CA LEU A 79 12.31 13.37 4.89
C LEU A 79 12.63 14.86 4.95
N LEU A 80 12.69 15.55 3.80
CA LEU A 80 12.94 16.99 3.77
C LEU A 80 11.81 17.77 4.45
N ILE A 81 10.55 17.38 4.20
CA ILE A 81 9.40 17.98 4.88
C ILE A 81 9.52 17.79 6.40
N LEU A 82 9.84 16.57 6.86
CA LEU A 82 10.06 16.29 8.28
C LEU A 82 11.22 17.09 8.86
N ALA A 83 12.34 17.17 8.16
CA ALA A 83 13.51 17.91 8.61
C ALA A 83 13.20 19.40 8.77
N VAL A 84 12.44 19.99 7.83
CA VAL A 84 12.00 21.39 7.91
C VAL A 84 11.05 21.61 9.09
N LEU A 85 10.05 20.73 9.28
CA LEU A 85 9.10 20.84 10.39
C LEU A 85 9.80 20.66 11.75
N LEU A 86 10.68 19.67 11.88
CA LEU A 86 11.42 19.44 13.12
C LEU A 86 12.43 20.56 13.41
N ALA A 87 13.11 21.10 12.39
CA ALA A 87 14.00 22.25 12.54
C ALA A 87 13.21 23.50 12.98
N ALA A 88 12.05 23.76 12.38
CA ALA A 88 11.17 24.87 12.79
C ALA A 88 10.66 24.71 14.22
N TYR A 89 10.42 23.48 14.70
CA TYR A 89 10.15 23.22 16.10
C TYR A 89 11.37 23.47 16.99
N ALA A 90 12.55 23.01 16.58
CA ALA A 90 13.79 23.15 17.33
C ALA A 90 14.24 24.61 17.54
N VAL A 91 13.85 25.53 16.65
CA VAL A 91 14.10 26.98 16.82
C VAL A 91 13.37 27.54 18.05
N ASN A 92 12.18 27.03 18.38
CA ASN A 92 11.43 27.42 19.57
C ASN A 92 10.68 26.21 20.15
N PRO A 93 11.35 25.38 20.98
CA PRO A 93 10.79 24.12 21.49
C PRO A 93 9.89 24.37 22.70
N THR A 94 8.88 25.23 22.54
CA THR A 94 7.93 25.61 23.59
C THR A 94 6.50 25.24 23.20
N PRO A 95 5.58 25.07 24.16
CA PRO A 95 4.16 24.82 23.87
C PRO A 95 3.46 25.96 23.10
N SER A 96 4.10 27.14 23.01
CA SER A 96 3.66 28.26 22.17
C SER A 96 3.92 28.06 20.68
N ASN A 97 4.80 27.12 20.31
CA ASN A 97 5.06 26.82 18.90
C ASN A 97 3.86 26.06 18.30
N PRO A 98 3.28 26.50 17.17
CA PRO A 98 2.17 25.79 16.53
C PRO A 98 2.52 24.34 16.17
N LEU A 99 3.79 24.02 15.93
CA LEU A 99 4.26 22.67 15.63
C LEU A 99 4.26 21.75 16.85
N HIS A 100 4.21 22.30 18.06
CA HIS A 100 4.08 21.51 19.28
C HIS A 100 2.82 20.63 19.22
N TYR A 101 1.71 21.18 18.72
CA TYR A 101 0.43 20.47 18.58
C TYR A 101 0.45 19.39 17.49
N ALA A 102 1.43 19.45 16.59
CA ALA A 102 1.61 18.47 15.54
C ALA A 102 2.47 17.27 16.00
N ILE A 103 3.40 17.52 16.92
CA ILE A 103 4.33 16.51 17.44
C ILE A 103 3.76 15.81 18.68
N PHE A 104 3.08 16.55 19.57
CA PHE A 104 2.59 16.04 20.85
C PHE A 104 1.05 16.05 20.91
N LEU A 105 0.51 15.19 21.76
CA LEU A 105 -0.93 15.14 22.01
C LEU A 105 -1.42 16.47 22.58
N SER A 106 -2.49 17.00 21.99
CA SER A 106 -3.14 18.24 22.43
C SER A 106 -4.26 17.97 23.44
N TYR A 107 -4.64 18.98 24.21
CA TYR A 107 -5.76 18.97 25.17
C TYR A 107 -5.58 18.02 26.38
N PRO A 108 -4.50 18.16 27.17
CA PRO A 108 -4.36 17.43 28.42
C PRO A 108 -5.37 17.94 29.45
N GLU A 109 -6.06 17.02 30.10
CA GLU A 109 -7.02 17.24 31.18
C GLU A 109 -6.51 16.59 32.48
N PRO A 110 -6.89 17.12 33.66
CA PRO A 110 -6.45 16.57 34.93
C PRO A 110 -6.93 15.12 35.11
N PRO A 111 -6.14 14.26 35.80
CA PRO A 111 -6.55 12.89 36.09
C PRO A 111 -7.87 12.85 36.85
N LYS A 112 -8.74 11.88 36.52
CA LYS A 112 -10.03 11.68 37.21
C LYS A 112 -9.88 11.18 38.65
N THR A 113 -8.78 10.52 38.95
CA THR A 113 -8.45 9.98 40.27
C THR A 113 -7.07 10.46 40.71
N PRO A 114 -6.83 10.69 42.02
CA PRO A 114 -5.49 11.01 42.52
C PRO A 114 -4.49 9.91 42.13
N GLY A 115 -3.44 10.27 41.39
CA GLY A 115 -2.44 9.33 40.86
C GLY A 115 -2.86 8.55 39.60
N GLY A 116 -4.02 8.86 39.01
CA GLY A 116 -4.47 8.28 37.74
C GLY A 116 -3.72 8.82 36.52
N PRO A 117 -3.88 8.19 35.34
CA PRO A 117 -3.26 8.65 34.10
C PRO A 117 -3.82 10.00 33.65
N THR A 118 -3.00 10.80 32.96
CA THR A 118 -3.45 12.03 32.30
C THR A 118 -4.47 11.69 31.21
N MET A 119 -5.61 12.37 31.27
CA MET A 119 -6.68 12.24 30.29
C MET A 119 -6.51 13.29 29.20
N TYR A 120 -7.07 13.01 28.02
CA TYR A 120 -7.02 13.93 26.90
C TYR A 120 -8.39 14.10 26.26
N GLY A 121 -8.79 15.35 26.06
CA GLY A 121 -9.96 15.71 25.27
C GLY A 121 -9.69 15.66 23.76
N LYS A 122 -10.59 16.23 22.96
CA LYS A 122 -10.45 16.32 21.50
C LYS A 122 -10.62 17.76 21.00
N GLY A 123 -10.02 18.08 19.87
CA GLY A 123 -10.21 19.37 19.22
C GLY A 123 -9.48 19.52 17.88
N PRO A 124 -9.60 20.69 17.22
CA PRO A 124 -9.05 20.91 15.88
C PRO A 124 -7.53 20.77 15.80
N LYS A 125 -6.80 20.97 16.91
CA LYS A 125 -5.34 20.76 16.95
C LYS A 125 -4.94 19.31 16.66
N ASP A 126 -5.84 18.35 16.86
CA ASP A 126 -5.59 16.94 16.53
C ASP A 126 -5.43 16.72 15.01
N ILE A 127 -5.95 17.61 14.15
CA ILE A 127 -5.72 17.57 12.70
C ILE A 127 -4.25 17.85 12.37
N ALA A 128 -3.60 18.75 13.11
CA ALA A 128 -2.18 19.03 12.94
C ALA A 128 -1.33 17.81 13.31
N PHE A 129 -1.69 17.11 14.39
CA PHE A 129 -1.08 15.84 14.77
C PHE A 129 -1.23 14.80 13.66
N VAL A 130 -2.45 14.59 13.17
CA VAL A 130 -2.72 13.63 12.10
C VAL A 130 -1.91 13.97 10.84
N SER A 131 -1.88 15.24 10.45
CA SER A 131 -1.15 15.70 9.26
C SER A 131 0.36 15.51 9.38
N PHE A 132 0.95 15.79 10.54
CA PHE A 132 2.38 15.57 10.78
C PHE A 132 2.72 14.08 10.73
N TYR A 133 1.94 13.24 11.41
CA TYR A 133 2.19 11.79 11.41
C TYR A 133 1.90 11.14 10.05
N MET A 134 1.05 11.70 9.19
CA MET A 134 0.96 11.28 7.79
C MET A 134 2.28 11.46 7.03
N VAL A 135 3.02 12.55 7.27
CA VAL A 135 4.34 12.77 6.67
C VAL A 135 5.36 11.79 7.27
N VAL A 136 5.33 11.57 8.59
CA VAL A 136 6.19 10.59 9.28
C VAL A 136 5.98 9.18 8.71
N LEU A 137 4.73 8.77 8.53
CA LEU A 137 4.37 7.47 7.97
C LEU A 137 4.76 7.37 6.49
N SER A 138 4.59 8.45 5.72
CA SER A 138 5.03 8.49 4.31
C SER A 138 6.56 8.31 4.18
N PHE A 139 7.34 8.99 5.03
CA PHE A 139 8.78 8.78 5.10
C PHE A 139 9.12 7.34 5.49
N THR A 140 8.52 6.85 6.58
CA THR A 140 8.80 5.53 7.13
C THR A 140 8.49 4.44 6.12
N ARG A 141 7.35 4.53 5.42
CA ARG A 141 6.96 3.63 4.32
C ARG A 141 8.01 3.58 3.24
N GLU A 142 8.33 4.71 2.64
CA GLU A 142 9.28 4.76 1.52
C GLU A 142 10.70 4.36 1.94
N PHE A 143 11.11 4.74 3.15
CA PHE A 143 12.41 4.38 3.68
C PHE A 143 12.51 2.86 3.91
N LEU A 144 11.54 2.25 4.60
CA LEU A 144 11.52 0.82 4.84
C LEU A 144 11.44 0.04 3.53
N MET A 145 10.54 0.41 2.62
CA MET A 145 10.41 -0.26 1.31
C MET A 145 11.72 -0.22 0.53
N GLN A 146 12.36 0.95 0.37
CA GLN A 146 13.57 1.07 -0.45
C GLN A 146 14.85 0.57 0.21
N ARG A 147 15.03 0.79 1.52
CA ARG A 147 16.30 0.56 2.23
C ARG A 147 16.36 -0.75 2.98
N VAL A 148 15.22 -1.27 3.45
CA VAL A 148 15.18 -2.48 4.28
C VAL A 148 14.59 -3.64 3.48
N ILE A 149 13.39 -3.45 2.93
CA ILE A 149 12.63 -4.54 2.31
C ILE A 149 13.15 -4.87 0.91
N ARG A 150 13.51 -3.87 0.10
CA ARG A 150 14.03 -4.12 -1.26
C ARG A 150 15.29 -4.99 -1.27
N PRO A 151 16.34 -4.72 -0.47
CA PRO A 151 17.49 -5.62 -0.38
C PRO A 151 17.11 -7.03 0.08
N PHE A 152 16.18 -7.14 1.03
CA PHE A 152 15.66 -8.42 1.50
C PHE A 152 14.93 -9.19 0.40
N ALA A 153 14.11 -8.52 -0.42
CA ALA A 153 13.42 -9.14 -1.56
C ALA A 153 14.42 -9.71 -2.58
N ILE A 154 15.50 -8.98 -2.86
CA ILE A 154 16.58 -9.43 -3.76
C ILE A 154 17.33 -10.61 -3.14
N TYR A 155 17.62 -10.56 -1.83
CA TYR A 155 18.25 -11.66 -1.11
C TYR A 155 17.39 -12.93 -1.14
N CYS A 156 16.07 -12.78 -0.99
CA CYS A 156 15.09 -13.84 -1.16
C CYS A 156 14.88 -14.25 -2.63
N GLY A 157 15.63 -13.70 -3.59
CA GLY A 157 15.60 -14.10 -5.00
C GLY A 157 14.29 -13.75 -5.72
N ILE A 158 13.54 -12.75 -5.27
CA ILE A 158 12.35 -12.26 -5.98
C ILE A 158 12.82 -11.45 -7.19
N ARG A 159 12.47 -11.92 -8.39
CA ARG A 159 12.80 -11.27 -9.67
C ARG A 159 11.54 -10.62 -10.25
N GLY A 160 11.72 -9.60 -11.08
CA GLY A 160 10.63 -8.82 -11.67
C GLY A 160 10.31 -7.55 -10.89
N LYS A 161 10.24 -6.41 -11.59
CA LYS A 161 10.01 -5.09 -10.98
C LYS A 161 8.62 -5.00 -10.32
N GLY A 162 7.58 -5.52 -10.98
CA GLY A 162 6.20 -5.52 -10.47
C GLY A 162 6.04 -6.41 -9.23
N LYS A 163 6.47 -7.67 -9.32
CA LYS A 163 6.44 -8.63 -8.21
C LYS A 163 7.20 -8.14 -6.98
N THR A 164 8.38 -7.54 -7.19
CA THR A 164 9.17 -6.94 -6.10
C THR A 164 8.41 -5.78 -5.44
N ALA A 165 7.77 -4.90 -6.22
CA ALA A 165 6.97 -3.80 -5.67
C ALA A 165 5.80 -4.30 -4.82
N ARG A 166 5.03 -5.28 -5.31
CA ARG A 166 3.92 -5.89 -4.56
C ARG A 166 4.38 -6.59 -3.30
N PHE A 167 5.48 -7.33 -3.37
CA PHE A 167 6.09 -7.94 -2.19
C PHE A 167 6.47 -6.88 -1.15
N MET A 168 7.12 -5.79 -1.57
CA MET A 168 7.49 -4.70 -0.66
C MET A 168 6.26 -4.07 0.02
N GLU A 169 5.17 -3.85 -0.73
CA GLU A 169 3.91 -3.34 -0.20
C GLU A 169 3.35 -4.27 0.89
N GLN A 170 3.29 -5.58 0.62
CA GLN A 170 2.75 -6.54 1.60
C GLN A 170 3.62 -6.67 2.85
N VAL A 171 4.94 -6.69 2.69
CA VAL A 171 5.86 -6.75 3.84
C VAL A 171 5.79 -5.49 4.70
N TYR A 172 5.70 -4.30 4.09
CA TYR A 172 5.52 -3.06 4.84
C TYR A 172 4.22 -3.10 5.65
N THR A 173 3.11 -3.49 5.03
CA THR A 173 1.82 -3.63 5.71
C THR A 173 1.89 -4.64 6.85
N ALA A 174 2.58 -5.77 6.67
CA ALA A 174 2.79 -6.76 7.72
C ALA A 174 3.61 -6.19 8.89
N ILE A 175 4.69 -5.43 8.62
CA ILE A 175 5.50 -4.78 9.66
C ILE A 175 4.66 -3.77 10.44
N TYR A 176 3.88 -2.94 9.75
CA TYR A 176 3.03 -1.93 10.39
C TYR A 176 2.02 -2.58 11.35
N PHE A 177 1.25 -3.58 10.88
CA PHE A 177 0.26 -4.23 11.73
C PHE A 177 0.85 -5.17 12.79
N ALA A 178 2.07 -5.68 12.60
CA ALA A 178 2.80 -6.39 13.64
C ALA A 178 3.10 -5.52 14.87
N ILE A 179 3.22 -4.20 14.68
CA ILE A 179 3.47 -3.23 15.76
C ILE A 179 2.14 -2.67 16.28
N PHE A 180 1.28 -2.18 15.37
CA PHE A 180 0.03 -1.52 15.75
C PHE A 180 -1.05 -2.49 16.23
N GLY A 181 -1.10 -3.73 15.75
CA GLY A 181 -2.06 -4.73 16.21
C GLY A 181 -1.93 -5.04 17.72
N PRO A 182 -0.75 -5.45 18.20
CA PRO A 182 -0.51 -5.64 19.64
C PRO A 182 -0.69 -4.37 20.46
N TYR A 183 -0.27 -3.21 19.94
CA TYR A 183 -0.48 -1.93 20.61
C TYR A 183 -1.97 -1.60 20.77
N GLY A 184 -2.80 -1.85 19.74
CA GLY A 184 -4.24 -1.70 19.80
C GLY A 184 -4.89 -2.63 20.82
N LEU A 185 -4.49 -3.90 20.86
CA LEU A 185 -4.96 -4.85 21.88
C LEU A 185 -4.57 -4.41 23.30
N TYR A 186 -3.35 -3.89 23.48
CA TYR A 186 -2.91 -3.33 24.77
C TYR A 186 -3.73 -2.11 25.18
N VAL A 187 -4.03 -1.19 24.24
CA VAL A 187 -4.91 -0.05 24.51
C VAL A 187 -6.32 -0.51 24.88
N MET A 188 -6.84 -1.54 24.20
CA MET A 188 -8.17 -2.08 24.48
C MET A 188 -8.26 -2.76 25.84
N SER A 189 -7.21 -3.45 26.29
CA SER A 189 -7.20 -4.11 27.61
C SER A 189 -7.25 -3.12 28.78
N ARG A 190 -6.88 -1.86 28.53
CA ARG A 190 -6.97 -0.75 29.48
C ARG A 190 -8.36 -0.11 29.53
N THR A 191 -9.31 -0.60 28.75
CA THR A 191 -10.67 -0.07 28.64
C THR A 191 -11.72 -1.14 28.95
N ASN A 192 -12.94 -0.71 29.28
CA ASN A 192 -14.04 -1.62 29.60
C ASN A 192 -14.56 -2.43 28.38
N ILE A 193 -14.09 -2.11 27.16
CA ILE A 193 -14.47 -2.83 25.95
C ILE A 193 -13.64 -4.09 25.71
N TRP A 194 -12.70 -4.46 26.60
CA TRP A 194 -11.85 -5.63 26.46
C TRP A 194 -12.63 -6.86 25.98
N TYR A 195 -12.04 -7.56 25.01
CA TYR A 195 -12.67 -8.69 24.32
C TYR A 195 -14.05 -8.38 23.69
N PHE A 196 -14.16 -7.17 23.11
CA PHE A 196 -15.30 -6.72 22.32
C PHE A 196 -16.62 -6.73 23.10
N ASN A 197 -16.59 -6.26 24.35
CA ASN A 197 -17.81 -6.03 25.14
C ASN A 197 -18.61 -4.88 24.53
N THR A 198 -19.77 -5.21 23.95
CA THR A 198 -20.62 -4.26 23.21
C THR A 198 -21.35 -3.28 24.13
N THR A 199 -21.80 -3.74 25.29
CA THR A 199 -22.48 -2.89 26.28
C THR A 199 -21.58 -1.73 26.70
N ALA A 200 -20.30 -2.02 26.95
CA ALA A 200 -19.30 -1.03 27.34
C ALA A 200 -19.01 0.01 26.25
N MET A 201 -19.36 -0.24 24.99
CA MET A 201 -19.23 0.75 23.91
C MET A 201 -20.24 1.89 24.02
N PHE A 202 -21.37 1.66 24.69
CA PHE A 202 -22.45 2.63 24.87
C PHE A 202 -22.63 3.07 26.32
N GLU A 203 -22.20 2.25 27.28
CA GLU A 203 -22.22 2.58 28.69
C GLU A 203 -21.32 3.77 29.00
N GLY A 204 -21.84 4.74 29.77
CA GLY A 204 -21.10 5.96 30.11
C GLY A 204 -20.87 6.92 28.94
N PHE A 205 -21.56 6.74 27.81
CA PHE A 205 -21.49 7.66 26.67
C PHE A 205 -22.11 9.03 27.04
N PRO A 206 -21.48 10.17 26.68
CA PRO A 206 -20.35 10.31 25.76
C PRO A 206 -18.97 10.14 26.40
N HIS A 207 -18.11 9.33 25.76
CA HIS A 207 -16.70 9.15 26.16
C HIS A 207 -15.85 10.32 25.66
N ARG A 208 -15.94 11.47 26.34
CA ARG A 208 -15.30 12.73 25.91
C ARG A 208 -13.78 12.76 26.03
N GLU A 209 -13.25 11.94 26.94
CA GLU A 209 -11.85 11.96 27.35
C GLU A 209 -11.29 10.55 27.31
N HIS A 210 -10.02 10.44 26.90
CA HIS A 210 -9.32 9.15 26.81
C HIS A 210 -7.93 9.24 27.42
N GLU A 211 -7.41 8.10 27.89
CA GLU A 211 -6.00 7.97 28.28
C GLU A 211 -5.09 8.36 27.10
N GLY A 212 -3.93 8.97 27.39
CA GLY A 212 -3.00 9.42 26.34
C GLY A 212 -2.62 8.31 25.35
N LEU A 213 -2.45 7.08 25.83
CA LEU A 213 -2.17 5.92 24.97
C LEU A 213 -3.31 5.61 24.00
N PHE A 214 -4.57 5.70 24.46
CA PHE A 214 -5.73 5.52 23.60
C PHE A 214 -5.79 6.61 22.54
N LYS A 215 -5.62 7.87 22.94
CA LYS A 215 -5.69 9.01 22.02
C LYS A 215 -4.57 8.93 20.98
N ALA A 216 -3.34 8.63 21.40
CA ALA A 216 -2.21 8.43 20.50
C ALA A 216 -2.48 7.32 19.48
N TYR A 217 -2.89 6.13 19.93
CA TYR A 217 -3.23 5.02 19.06
C TYR A 217 -4.29 5.42 18.01
N TYR A 218 -5.37 6.04 18.47
CA TYR A 218 -6.49 6.39 17.62
C TYR A 218 -6.11 7.42 16.55
N LEU A 219 -5.35 8.46 16.92
CA LEU A 219 -4.88 9.49 15.98
C LEU A 219 -3.78 8.98 15.04
N LEU A 220 -2.88 8.11 15.52
CA LEU A 220 -1.88 7.46 14.67
C LEU A 220 -2.53 6.56 13.63
N GLN A 221 -3.57 5.80 14.01
CA GLN A 221 -4.34 5.02 13.04
C GLN A 221 -5.08 5.92 12.05
N ALA A 222 -5.69 7.02 12.50
CA ALA A 222 -6.28 8.00 11.59
C ALA A 222 -5.25 8.56 10.60
N SER A 223 -4.01 8.80 11.06
CA SER A 223 -2.89 9.25 10.22
C SER A 223 -2.50 8.21 9.18
N TYR A 224 -2.44 6.93 9.55
CA TYR A 224 -2.14 5.85 8.63
C TYR A 224 -3.19 5.68 7.56
N TRP A 225 -4.48 5.66 7.93
CA TRP A 225 -5.56 5.53 6.96
C TRP A 225 -5.68 6.75 6.04
N ALA A 226 -5.45 7.95 6.56
CA ALA A 226 -5.37 9.16 5.75
C ALA A 226 -4.16 9.14 4.80
N GLN A 227 -3.00 8.66 5.26
CA GLN A 227 -1.81 8.50 4.44
C GLN A 227 -2.04 7.48 3.31
N GLN A 228 -2.65 6.33 3.62
CA GLN A 228 -2.99 5.31 2.64
C GLN A 228 -4.00 5.81 1.60
N ALA A 229 -4.97 6.64 2.03
CA ALA A 229 -5.90 7.29 1.12
C ALA A 229 -5.20 8.26 0.15
N ILE A 230 -4.20 9.04 0.61
CA ILE A 230 -3.41 9.90 -0.27
C ILE A 230 -2.62 9.07 -1.30
N VAL A 231 -2.01 7.96 -0.86
CA VAL A 231 -1.29 7.03 -1.75
C VAL A 231 -2.22 6.50 -2.84
N LEU A 232 -3.46 6.17 -2.48
CA LEU A 232 -4.49 5.72 -3.42
C LEU A 232 -4.95 6.82 -4.38
N LEU A 233 -5.24 8.02 -3.87
CA LEU A 233 -5.74 9.16 -4.65
C LEU A 233 -4.71 9.66 -5.66
N LEU A 234 -3.45 9.72 -5.27
CA LEU A 234 -2.34 10.10 -6.14
C LEU A 234 -1.91 8.96 -7.08
N GLN A 235 -2.58 7.80 -7.02
CA GLN A 235 -2.26 6.60 -7.81
C GLN A 235 -0.77 6.24 -7.74
N LEU A 236 -0.16 6.45 -6.56
CA LEU A 236 1.24 6.09 -6.32
C LEU A 236 1.43 4.57 -6.35
N GLU A 237 0.35 3.82 -6.08
CA GLU A 237 0.24 2.40 -6.33
C GLU A 237 -0.58 2.15 -7.60
N LYS A 238 -0.18 1.13 -8.37
CA LYS A 238 -0.91 0.77 -9.59
C LYS A 238 -2.33 0.29 -9.28
N PRO A 239 -3.37 0.84 -9.94
CA PRO A 239 -4.75 0.43 -9.75
C PRO A 239 -4.95 -1.08 -9.87
N ARG A 240 -5.63 -1.66 -8.89
CA ARG A 240 -5.96 -3.09 -8.84
C ARG A 240 -7.27 -3.36 -9.60
N LYS A 241 -7.59 -4.63 -9.89
CA LYS A 241 -8.86 -5.00 -10.54
C LYS A 241 -10.09 -4.66 -9.68
N ASP A 242 -9.90 -4.55 -8.36
CA ASP A 242 -10.88 -4.14 -7.34
C ASP A 242 -10.69 -2.66 -6.90
N PHE A 243 -10.14 -1.80 -7.76
CA PHE A 243 -9.83 -0.41 -7.41
C PHE A 243 -11.07 0.40 -6.99
N LYS A 244 -12.23 0.17 -7.62
CA LYS A 244 -13.46 0.91 -7.30
C LYS A 244 -13.97 0.54 -5.90
N GLU A 245 -13.94 -0.74 -5.57
CA GLU A 245 -14.31 -1.27 -4.27
C GLU A 245 -13.32 -0.82 -3.20
N LEU A 246 -12.03 -0.77 -3.52
CA LEU A 246 -10.99 -0.24 -2.64
C LEU A 246 -11.15 1.27 -2.38
N VAL A 247 -11.52 2.07 -3.39
CA VAL A 247 -11.84 3.49 -3.22
C VAL A 247 -13.09 3.67 -2.36
N GLY A 248 -14.16 2.92 -2.66
CA GLY A 248 -15.39 2.92 -1.85
C GLY A 248 -15.11 2.57 -0.39
N HIS A 249 -14.27 1.56 -0.15
CA HIS A 249 -13.79 1.21 1.18
C HIS A 249 -13.11 2.38 1.88
N HIS A 250 -12.17 3.07 1.22
CA HIS A 250 -11.46 4.20 1.83
C HIS A 250 -12.39 5.37 2.17
N ILE A 251 -13.42 5.61 1.37
CA ILE A 251 -14.46 6.60 1.69
C ILE A 251 -15.20 6.19 2.96
N ILE A 252 -15.64 4.92 3.05
CA ILE A 252 -16.36 4.39 4.21
C ILE A 252 -15.48 4.42 5.48
N THR A 253 -14.23 3.98 5.39
CA THR A 253 -13.32 3.93 6.55
C THR A 253 -12.95 5.34 7.03
N LEU A 254 -12.61 6.26 6.14
CA LEU A 254 -12.34 7.65 6.55
C LEU A 254 -13.58 8.32 7.16
N ALA A 255 -14.78 8.04 6.62
CA ALA A 255 -16.02 8.52 7.21
C ALA A 255 -16.26 7.92 8.61
N LEU A 256 -16.05 6.62 8.80
CA LEU A 256 -16.14 5.96 10.11
C LEU A 256 -15.17 6.58 11.12
N ILE A 257 -13.91 6.78 10.73
CA ILE A 257 -12.88 7.37 11.60
C ILE A 257 -13.26 8.81 11.98
N ALA A 258 -13.59 9.64 10.99
CA ALA A 258 -13.92 11.04 11.21
C ALA A 258 -15.18 11.21 12.08
N LEU A 259 -16.25 10.46 11.78
CA LEU A 259 -17.51 10.57 12.49
C LEU A 259 -17.43 9.97 13.89
N SER A 260 -16.77 8.82 14.06
CA SER A 260 -16.61 8.23 15.40
C SER A 260 -15.74 9.09 16.31
N TYR A 261 -14.70 9.74 15.78
CA TYR A 261 -13.94 10.73 16.54
C TYR A 261 -14.77 12.00 16.83
N ARG A 262 -15.47 12.54 15.83
CA ARG A 262 -16.26 13.77 15.96
C ARG A 262 -17.45 13.64 16.91
N PHE A 263 -18.07 12.46 16.98
CA PHE A 263 -19.27 12.20 17.78
C PHE A 263 -19.05 11.27 18.97
N HIS A 264 -17.80 11.04 19.40
CA HIS A 264 -17.45 10.28 20.62
C HIS A 264 -17.76 8.77 20.57
N PHE A 265 -17.93 8.17 19.39
CA PHE A 265 -18.07 6.72 19.21
C PHE A 265 -16.70 6.02 19.09
N THR A 266 -15.68 6.53 19.78
CA THR A 266 -14.29 6.08 19.64
C THR A 266 -14.06 4.66 20.15
N TYR A 267 -14.86 4.16 21.09
CA TYR A 267 -14.80 2.78 21.57
C TYR A 267 -15.24 1.78 20.50
N LEU A 268 -16.34 2.08 19.80
CA LEU A 268 -16.76 1.32 18.62
C LEU A 268 -15.69 1.41 17.51
N GLY A 269 -15.14 2.62 17.29
CA GLY A 269 -14.03 2.82 16.36
C GLY A 269 -12.77 2.01 16.70
N LEU A 270 -12.39 1.94 17.97
CA LEU A 270 -11.24 1.16 18.45
C LEU A 270 -11.45 -0.34 18.18
N ALA A 271 -12.65 -0.85 18.47
CA ALA A 271 -13.01 -2.24 18.17
C ALA A 271 -12.93 -2.55 16.66
N VAL A 272 -13.41 -1.64 15.81
CA VAL A 272 -13.30 -1.76 14.36
C VAL A 272 -11.83 -1.74 13.92
N TYR A 273 -11.00 -0.81 14.41
CA TYR A 273 -9.57 -0.80 14.10
C TYR A 273 -8.91 -2.12 14.41
N ILE A 274 -9.03 -2.62 15.64
CA ILE A 274 -8.34 -3.85 16.08
C ILE A 274 -8.74 -5.07 15.26
N THR A 275 -10.04 -5.25 15.00
CA THR A 275 -10.50 -6.35 14.15
C THR A 275 -9.92 -6.26 12.75
N HIS A 276 -9.78 -5.02 12.23
CA HIS A 276 -9.27 -4.81 10.90
C HIS A 276 -7.75 -4.99 10.81
N ASP A 277 -6.99 -4.36 11.70
CA ASP A 277 -5.53 -4.42 11.75
C ASP A 277 -5.02 -5.87 11.92
N VAL A 278 -5.63 -6.63 12.85
CA VAL A 278 -5.22 -8.01 13.11
C VAL A 278 -5.49 -8.90 11.90
N SER A 279 -6.65 -8.79 11.27
CA SER A 279 -6.95 -9.58 10.07
C SER A 279 -6.10 -9.16 8.84
N ASP A 280 -5.80 -7.87 8.69
CA ASP A 280 -4.95 -7.37 7.61
C ASP A 280 -3.49 -7.81 7.79
N PHE A 281 -3.01 -7.96 9.04
CA PHE A 281 -1.72 -8.59 9.31
C PHE A 281 -1.66 -10.00 8.71
N PHE A 282 -2.64 -10.86 9.01
CA PHE A 282 -2.69 -12.23 8.48
C PHE A 282 -2.86 -12.26 6.95
N LEU A 283 -3.58 -11.30 6.36
CA LEU A 283 -3.68 -11.17 4.91
C LEU A 283 -2.31 -10.84 4.29
N ALA A 284 -1.63 -9.81 4.82
CA ALA A 284 -0.36 -9.34 4.30
C ALA A 284 0.76 -10.39 4.43
N THR A 285 0.82 -11.09 5.55
CA THR A 285 1.77 -12.19 5.77
C THR A 285 1.44 -13.40 4.90
N SER A 286 0.17 -13.74 4.66
CA SER A 286 -0.20 -14.85 3.77
C SER A 286 0.30 -14.61 2.34
N LYS A 287 0.16 -13.38 1.83
CA LYS A 287 0.71 -12.98 0.53
C LYS A 287 2.23 -12.97 0.52
N THR A 288 2.85 -12.49 1.60
CA THR A 288 4.31 -12.50 1.76
C THR A 288 4.86 -13.93 1.70
N LEU A 289 4.23 -14.88 2.40
CA LEU A 289 4.61 -16.30 2.37
C LEU A 289 4.44 -16.90 0.98
N ASN A 290 3.36 -16.54 0.27
CA ASN A 290 3.15 -16.96 -1.11
C ASN A 290 4.25 -16.45 -2.05
N TYR A 291 4.65 -15.19 -1.94
CA TYR A 291 5.76 -14.64 -2.74
C TYR A 291 7.11 -15.31 -2.45
N LEU A 292 7.29 -15.82 -1.23
CA LEU A 292 8.49 -16.53 -0.81
C LEU A 292 8.45 -18.05 -1.13
N ASP A 293 7.33 -18.55 -1.64
CA ASP A 293 7.08 -19.97 -1.88
C ASP A 293 7.36 -20.82 -0.62
N ALA A 294 6.86 -20.36 0.53
CA ALA A 294 7.05 -21.04 1.81
C ALA A 294 6.16 -22.29 1.89
N TYR A 295 6.67 -23.38 2.47
CA TYR A 295 5.92 -24.64 2.62
C TYR A 295 4.64 -24.50 3.47
N ILE A 296 4.60 -23.50 4.37
CA ILE A 296 3.45 -23.21 5.23
C ILE A 296 2.38 -22.33 4.57
N THR A 297 2.55 -21.92 3.32
CA THR A 297 1.65 -20.96 2.66
C THR A 297 0.19 -21.44 2.69
N ALA A 298 -0.04 -22.70 2.37
CA ALA A 298 -1.39 -23.28 2.32
C ALA A 298 -2.09 -23.37 3.69
N PRO A 299 -1.50 -24.00 4.73
CA PRO A 299 -2.13 -24.02 6.05
C PRO A 299 -2.27 -22.62 6.65
N TYR A 300 -1.32 -21.71 6.39
CA TYR A 300 -1.40 -20.33 6.82
C TYR A 300 -2.53 -19.57 6.13
N PHE A 301 -2.73 -19.77 4.83
CA PHE A 301 -3.85 -19.18 4.09
C PHE A 301 -5.20 -19.67 4.62
N GLY A 302 -5.35 -20.98 4.89
CA GLY A 302 -6.55 -21.53 5.53
C GLY A 302 -6.82 -20.91 6.91
N TRP A 303 -5.78 -20.78 7.73
CA TRP A 303 -5.87 -20.10 9.04
C TRP A 303 -6.29 -18.64 8.89
N PHE A 304 -5.69 -17.91 7.94
CA PHE A 304 -6.07 -16.55 7.61
C PHE A 304 -7.57 -16.44 7.27
N VAL A 305 -8.13 -17.36 6.47
CA VAL A 305 -9.57 -17.35 6.16
C VAL A 305 -10.42 -17.48 7.42
N CYS A 306 -10.06 -18.36 8.35
CA CYS A 306 -10.76 -18.48 9.64
C CYS A 306 -10.71 -17.17 10.45
N VAL A 307 -9.53 -16.56 10.54
CA VAL A 307 -9.33 -15.28 11.24
C VAL A 307 -10.15 -14.17 10.58
N TRP A 308 -10.15 -14.10 9.25
CA TRP A 308 -10.95 -13.12 8.49
C TRP A 308 -12.44 -13.29 8.78
N ILE A 309 -12.98 -14.51 8.72
CA ILE A 309 -14.39 -14.79 9.02
C ILE A 309 -14.75 -14.33 10.44
N TYR A 310 -13.93 -14.69 11.43
CA TYR A 310 -14.21 -14.31 12.81
C TYR A 310 -14.13 -12.79 13.03
N LEU A 311 -13.01 -12.16 12.66
CA LEU A 311 -12.76 -10.75 12.95
C LEU A 311 -13.58 -9.80 12.07
N ARG A 312 -13.68 -10.06 10.77
CA ARG A 312 -14.35 -9.15 9.82
C ARG A 312 -15.83 -9.40 9.69
N HIS A 313 -16.33 -10.62 9.96
CA HIS A 313 -17.76 -10.94 9.84
C HIS A 313 -18.44 -11.17 11.18
N VAL A 314 -17.99 -12.14 11.98
CA VAL A 314 -18.69 -12.48 13.24
C VAL A 314 -18.71 -11.29 14.20
N LEU A 315 -17.57 -10.64 14.43
CA LEU A 315 -17.51 -9.47 15.31
C LEU A 315 -18.21 -8.24 14.72
N ASN A 316 -18.10 -8.00 13.41
CA ASN A 316 -18.79 -6.87 12.78
C ASN A 316 -20.32 -7.04 12.84
N LEU A 317 -20.84 -8.25 12.59
CA LEU A 317 -22.25 -8.60 12.78
C LEU A 317 -22.68 -8.44 14.24
N LYS A 318 -21.82 -8.79 15.21
CA LYS A 318 -22.05 -8.52 16.63
C LYS A 318 -22.19 -7.02 16.90
N PHE A 319 -21.33 -6.18 16.30
CA PHE A 319 -21.42 -4.73 16.43
C PHE A 319 -22.70 -4.16 15.80
N LEU A 320 -23.07 -4.62 14.60
CA LEU A 320 -24.32 -4.25 13.94
C LEU A 320 -25.54 -4.62 14.80
N TRP A 321 -25.54 -5.82 15.37
CA TRP A 321 -26.58 -6.26 16.28
C TRP A 321 -26.66 -5.35 17.52
N ALA A 322 -25.53 -5.04 18.14
CA ALA A 322 -25.49 -4.14 19.29
C ALA A 322 -25.96 -2.71 18.95
N VAL A 323 -25.65 -2.21 17.74
CA VAL A 323 -26.19 -0.93 17.27
C VAL A 323 -27.72 -0.96 17.11
N LEU A 324 -28.32 -2.12 16.83
CA LEU A 324 -29.77 -2.25 16.75
C LEU A 324 -30.43 -2.43 18.13
N THR A 325 -29.83 -3.20 19.04
CA THR A 325 -30.45 -3.62 20.30
C THR A 325 -30.00 -2.82 21.53
N GLU A 326 -28.70 -2.57 21.67
CA GLU A 326 -28.08 -1.94 22.84
C GLU A 326 -28.01 -0.41 22.68
N PHE A 327 -27.91 0.09 21.45
CA PHE A 327 -27.80 1.53 21.17
C PHE A 327 -28.99 2.34 21.70
N ARG A 328 -30.19 1.79 21.85
CA ARG A 328 -31.31 2.56 22.45
C ARG A 328 -31.43 2.34 23.95
N THR A 329 -31.00 1.18 24.43
CA THR A 329 -31.30 0.68 25.78
C THR A 329 -30.20 0.98 26.79
N VAL A 330 -28.93 1.09 26.35
CA VAL A 330 -27.78 1.29 27.24
C VAL A 330 -27.43 2.77 27.36
N GLY A 331 -27.85 3.43 28.45
CA GLY A 331 -27.60 4.84 28.73
C GLY A 331 -28.58 5.80 28.02
N PRO A 332 -28.43 7.13 28.19
CA PRO A 332 -29.37 8.11 27.64
C PRO A 332 -29.49 8.02 26.11
N PHE A 333 -30.70 8.16 25.57
CA PHE A 333 -30.96 8.18 24.13
C PHE A 333 -31.68 9.48 23.77
N GLU A 334 -30.89 10.55 23.69
CA GLU A 334 -31.36 11.90 23.43
C GLU A 334 -30.28 12.68 22.67
N LEU A 335 -30.67 13.75 21.99
CA LEU A 335 -29.72 14.65 21.35
C LEU A 335 -29.56 15.90 22.21
N ASN A 336 -28.37 16.11 22.77
CA ASN A 336 -28.04 17.32 23.52
C ASN A 336 -26.64 17.83 23.12
N TRP A 337 -26.62 19.03 22.54
CA TRP A 337 -25.39 19.65 22.03
C TRP A 337 -24.49 20.20 23.15
N GLU A 338 -25.05 20.62 24.28
CA GLU A 338 -24.32 21.18 25.41
C GLU A 338 -23.54 20.08 26.15
N THR A 339 -24.21 18.98 26.45
CA THR A 339 -23.58 17.79 27.05
C THR A 339 -22.80 16.96 26.03
N GLN A 340 -22.88 17.30 24.74
CA GLN A 340 -22.35 16.52 23.61
C GLN A 340 -22.85 15.08 23.61
N GLN A 341 -24.09 14.88 24.07
CA GLN A 341 -24.80 13.62 23.98
C GLN A 341 -25.34 13.49 22.55
N TYR A 342 -24.66 12.71 21.72
CA TYR A 342 -24.98 12.51 20.31
C TYR A 342 -25.74 11.22 20.02
N LYS A 343 -26.04 10.44 21.06
CA LYS A 343 -26.70 9.14 20.94
C LYS A 343 -28.21 9.31 20.72
N CYS A 344 -28.59 9.38 19.45
CA CYS A 344 -29.95 9.63 18.99
C CYS A 344 -30.30 8.77 17.77
N TRP A 345 -31.56 8.82 17.31
CA TRP A 345 -32.02 8.05 16.15
C TRP A 345 -31.19 8.30 14.89
N ILE A 346 -30.79 9.54 14.64
CA ILE A 346 -29.95 9.92 13.48
C ILE A 346 -28.60 9.21 13.57
N SER A 347 -27.92 9.34 14.72
CA SER A 347 -26.61 8.71 14.93
C SER A 347 -26.68 7.18 14.83
N GLN A 348 -27.79 6.56 15.24
CA GLN A 348 -28.00 5.13 15.14
C GLN A 348 -28.05 4.69 13.67
N TYR A 349 -28.86 5.35 12.84
CA TYR A 349 -28.96 5.03 11.41
C TYR A 349 -27.65 5.28 10.67
N ILE A 350 -26.96 6.39 10.95
CA ILE A 350 -25.66 6.69 10.31
C ILE A 350 -24.62 5.64 10.71
N THR A 351 -24.51 5.33 12.00
CA THR A 351 -23.55 4.34 12.51
C THR A 351 -23.84 2.95 11.93
N PHE A 352 -25.12 2.55 11.91
CA PHE A 352 -25.54 1.28 11.32
C PHE A 352 -25.22 1.24 9.82
N ALA A 353 -25.57 2.27 9.06
CA ALA A 353 -25.34 2.32 7.62
C ALA A 353 -23.86 2.24 7.26
N LEU A 354 -22.99 2.95 7.99
CA LEU A 354 -21.55 2.90 7.76
C LEU A 354 -20.94 1.54 8.11
N LEU A 355 -21.33 0.94 9.24
CA LEU A 355 -20.88 -0.41 9.60
C LEU A 355 -21.42 -1.47 8.64
N ALA A 356 -22.66 -1.34 8.18
CA ALA A 356 -23.27 -2.26 7.22
C ALA A 356 -22.59 -2.14 5.84
N SER A 357 -22.22 -0.92 5.43
CA SER A 357 -21.43 -0.69 4.22
C SER A 357 -20.04 -1.32 4.33
N LEU A 358 -19.39 -1.17 5.49
CA LEU A 358 -18.12 -1.84 5.78
C LEU A 358 -18.25 -3.36 5.72
N GLN A 359 -19.32 -3.93 6.29
CA GLN A 359 -19.63 -5.35 6.23
C GLN A 359 -19.87 -5.84 4.79
N ALA A 360 -20.57 -5.05 3.96
CA ALA A 360 -20.83 -5.40 2.57
C ALA A 360 -19.53 -5.49 1.76
N VAL A 361 -18.61 -4.53 1.94
CA VAL A 361 -17.29 -4.58 1.30
C VAL A 361 -16.45 -5.75 1.82
N ASN A 362 -16.46 -6.01 3.13
CA ASN A 362 -15.80 -7.18 3.69
C ASN A 362 -16.36 -8.50 3.12
N ALA A 363 -17.67 -8.56 2.85
CA ALA A 363 -18.33 -9.74 2.27
C ALA A 363 -17.94 -9.95 0.81
N PHE A 364 -17.81 -8.85 0.05
CA PHE A 364 -17.27 -8.89 -1.31
C PHE A 364 -15.84 -9.48 -1.32
N TRP A 365 -14.96 -9.02 -0.44
CA TRP A 365 -13.60 -9.59 -0.36
C TRP A 365 -13.57 -11.02 0.15
N LEU A 366 -14.44 -11.39 1.11
CA LEU A 366 -14.57 -12.78 1.53
C LEU A 366 -14.96 -13.68 0.35
N PHE A 367 -15.89 -13.25 -0.50
CA PHE A 367 -16.24 -14.00 -1.71
C PHE A 367 -15.03 -14.23 -2.61
N LEU A 368 -14.17 -13.22 -2.80
CA LEU A 368 -12.93 -13.37 -3.58
C LEU A 368 -11.94 -14.34 -2.91
N ILE A 369 -11.77 -14.24 -1.58
CA ILE A 369 -10.90 -15.12 -0.79
C ILE A 369 -11.38 -16.57 -0.87
N LEU A 370 -12.67 -16.82 -0.69
CA LEU A 370 -13.26 -18.16 -0.79
C LEU A 370 -13.18 -18.72 -2.21
N ARG A 371 -13.30 -17.87 -3.24
CA ARG A 371 -13.08 -18.29 -4.64
C ARG A 371 -11.64 -18.76 -4.85
N ILE A 372 -10.66 -18.07 -4.30
CA ILE A 372 -9.24 -18.47 -4.36
C ILE A 372 -9.03 -19.77 -3.58
N LEU A 373 -9.58 -19.88 -2.37
CA LEU A 373 -9.49 -21.08 -1.55
C LEU A 373 -10.12 -22.30 -2.25
N LYS A 374 -11.29 -22.12 -2.88
CA LYS A 374 -11.94 -23.14 -3.70
C LYS A 374 -11.00 -23.59 -4.81
N ASN A 375 -10.50 -22.66 -5.62
CA ASN A 375 -9.58 -23.00 -6.71
C ASN A 375 -8.35 -23.74 -6.19
N TYR A 376 -7.76 -23.31 -5.07
CA TYR A 376 -6.62 -23.97 -4.46
C TYR A 376 -6.90 -25.43 -4.03
N LEU A 377 -8.06 -25.68 -3.41
CA LEU A 377 -8.45 -27.02 -2.95
C LEU A 377 -8.84 -27.96 -4.09
N PHE A 378 -9.55 -27.45 -5.10
CA PHE A 378 -10.08 -28.27 -6.20
C PHE A 378 -9.05 -28.49 -7.33
N THR A 379 -8.13 -27.56 -7.57
CA THR A 379 -7.07 -27.71 -8.59
C THR A 379 -5.98 -28.70 -8.14
N ASN A 380 -5.81 -28.95 -6.83
CA ASN A 380 -4.94 -30.02 -6.34
C ASN A 380 -5.45 -31.45 -6.68
N ILE A 381 -6.71 -31.60 -7.11
CA ILE A 381 -7.32 -32.91 -7.44
C ILE A 381 -7.27 -33.22 -8.95
N LYS A 382 -6.97 -32.24 -9.80
CA LYS A 382 -6.79 -32.45 -11.25
C LYS A 382 -5.45 -31.88 -11.69
N LYS A 383 -4.45 -32.75 -11.77
CA LYS A 383 -3.16 -32.45 -12.38
C LYS A 383 -3.35 -32.02 -13.85
N ASP A 384 -2.76 -30.86 -14.16
CA ASP A 384 -1.90 -30.64 -15.33
C ASP A 384 -2.51 -30.78 -16.73
N GLU A 385 -2.93 -29.65 -17.31
CA GLU A 385 -3.03 -29.47 -18.77
C GLU A 385 -3.02 -28.00 -19.23
N ARG A 386 -2.72 -27.02 -18.35
CA ARG A 386 -2.83 -25.60 -18.71
C ARG A 386 -2.01 -24.67 -17.82
N SER A 387 -0.68 -24.80 -17.89
CA SER A 387 0.24 -23.81 -17.32
C SER A 387 1.11 -23.12 -18.39
N ASP A 388 0.65 -23.07 -19.64
CA ASP A 388 1.39 -22.47 -20.77
C ASP A 388 0.92 -21.04 -21.13
N ASP A 389 -0.18 -20.53 -20.55
CA ASP A 389 -0.80 -19.28 -21.04
C ASP A 389 -0.24 -17.98 -20.37
N GLU A 390 0.57 -18.05 -19.30
CA GLU A 390 1.09 -16.84 -18.60
C GLU A 390 2.57 -16.50 -18.90
N ASP A 391 3.39 -17.48 -19.30
CA ASP A 391 4.77 -17.24 -19.74
C ASP A 391 4.81 -16.71 -21.20
N GLU A 392 3.83 -17.08 -22.03
CA GLU A 392 3.71 -16.62 -23.42
C GLU A 392 3.37 -15.11 -23.53
N GLU A 393 2.55 -14.54 -22.63
CA GLU A 393 2.16 -13.12 -22.70
C GLU A 393 3.29 -12.16 -22.30
N GLU A 394 4.16 -12.51 -21.34
CA GLU A 394 5.35 -11.70 -21.02
C GLU A 394 6.43 -11.82 -22.11
N GLU A 395 6.60 -13.00 -22.71
CA GLU A 395 7.50 -13.19 -23.86
C GLU A 395 6.99 -12.49 -25.13
N GLU A 396 5.68 -12.46 -25.40
CA GLU A 396 5.08 -11.71 -26.52
C GLU A 396 5.21 -10.19 -26.36
N LEU A 397 5.10 -9.67 -25.12
CA LEU A 397 5.29 -8.25 -24.83
C LEU A 397 6.76 -7.82 -24.94
N GLU A 398 7.71 -8.68 -24.54
CA GLU A 398 9.14 -8.43 -24.75
C GLU A 398 9.56 -8.60 -26.23
N GLN A 399 8.98 -9.55 -26.97
CA GLN A 399 9.19 -9.71 -28.41
C GLN A 399 8.62 -8.54 -29.20
N ASN A 400 7.44 -8.03 -28.85
CA ASN A 400 6.84 -6.86 -29.51
C ASN A 400 7.59 -5.56 -29.22
N ALA A 401 8.16 -5.41 -28.03
CA ALA A 401 9.02 -4.26 -27.69
C ALA A 401 10.38 -4.31 -28.42
N ASN A 402 10.96 -5.51 -28.58
CA ASN A 402 12.19 -5.70 -29.33
C ASN A 402 11.97 -5.59 -30.86
N SER A 403 10.82 -6.01 -31.38
CA SER A 403 10.48 -5.86 -32.81
C SER A 403 10.25 -4.40 -33.20
N THR A 404 9.60 -3.60 -32.35
CA THR A 404 9.46 -2.15 -32.57
C THR A 404 10.78 -1.39 -32.42
N ALA A 405 11.68 -1.83 -31.54
CA ALA A 405 13.03 -1.26 -31.42
C ALA A 405 13.94 -1.61 -32.63
N ALA A 406 13.81 -2.82 -33.19
CA ALA A 406 14.53 -3.24 -34.40
C ALA A 406 14.02 -2.51 -35.65
N LEU A 407 12.71 -2.27 -35.75
CA LEU A 407 12.10 -1.50 -36.85
C LEU A 407 12.53 -0.01 -36.86
N ALA A 408 12.84 0.54 -35.68
CA ALA A 408 13.32 1.93 -35.53
C ALA A 408 14.83 2.10 -35.76
N THR A 409 15.62 1.02 -35.75
CA THR A 409 17.10 1.06 -35.88
C THR A 409 17.63 0.52 -37.20
N GLY A 410 16.76 -0.02 -38.07
CA GLY A 410 17.11 -0.40 -39.44
C GLY A 410 18.09 -1.56 -39.56
N THR A 411 18.28 -2.35 -38.50
CA THR A 411 19.05 -3.60 -38.56
C THR A 411 18.10 -4.79 -38.62
N GLU A 412 17.93 -5.35 -39.82
CA GLU A 412 17.26 -6.64 -40.01
C GLU A 412 18.01 -7.74 -39.24
N SER A 413 17.36 -8.36 -38.26
CA SER A 413 17.79 -9.64 -37.69
C SER A 413 16.98 -10.74 -38.34
N ALA A 414 17.66 -11.64 -39.06
CA ALA A 414 17.06 -12.79 -39.70
C ALA A 414 16.29 -13.68 -38.70
N SER A 415 15.02 -13.93 -39.00
CA SER A 415 14.16 -14.88 -38.28
C SER A 415 14.73 -16.30 -38.36
N LEU A 416 15.11 -16.86 -37.21
CA LEU A 416 15.45 -18.28 -37.06
C LEU A 416 14.20 -19.04 -36.65
N THR A 417 13.49 -19.63 -37.61
CA THR A 417 12.54 -20.72 -37.34
C THR A 417 13.27 -22.07 -37.38
N ALA A 418 12.92 -22.91 -36.41
CA ALA A 418 13.61 -24.14 -36.07
C ALA A 418 13.67 -25.19 -37.19
N ARG A 419 14.86 -25.76 -37.45
CA ARG A 419 15.04 -27.20 -37.70
C ARG A 419 16.51 -27.63 -37.66
N SER A 420 16.74 -28.71 -36.91
CA SER A 420 17.75 -29.76 -37.15
C SER A 420 19.21 -29.56 -36.72
N VAL A 421 19.57 -30.29 -35.65
CA VAL A 421 20.73 -31.20 -35.48
C VAL A 421 22.13 -30.69 -35.87
N ASN A 422 23.00 -30.56 -34.85
CA ASN A 422 24.48 -30.62 -34.86
C ASN A 422 25.19 -30.26 -36.18
N ALA A 423 25.69 -29.02 -36.29
CA ALA A 423 26.78 -28.70 -37.21
C ALA A 423 27.64 -27.55 -36.67
N THR A 424 28.95 -27.77 -36.59
CA THR A 424 29.97 -26.74 -36.32
C THR A 424 30.06 -25.76 -37.51
N PRO A 425 30.37 -24.47 -37.28
CA PRO A 425 30.37 -23.47 -38.34
C PRO A 425 31.52 -23.70 -39.34
N GLN A 426 31.21 -23.83 -40.64
CA GLN A 426 32.17 -23.88 -41.74
C GLN A 426 32.33 -22.50 -42.39
N VAL A 427 33.58 -22.13 -42.70
CA VAL A 427 33.90 -20.87 -43.41
C VAL A 427 33.78 -21.08 -44.92
N MET A 428 33.02 -20.20 -45.58
CA MET A 428 32.75 -20.23 -47.01
C MET A 428 33.56 -19.13 -47.72
N ILE A 429 34.18 -19.44 -48.86
CA ILE A 429 34.77 -18.45 -49.78
C ILE A 429 34.18 -18.70 -51.17
N ASN A 430 33.67 -17.64 -51.82
CA ASN A 430 33.03 -17.68 -53.14
C ASN A 430 31.94 -18.76 -53.28
N GLY A 431 31.15 -18.97 -52.21
CA GLY A 431 30.00 -19.87 -52.23
C GLY A 431 30.33 -21.36 -52.16
N GLN A 432 31.58 -21.75 -51.91
CA GLN A 432 31.95 -23.15 -51.66
C GLN A 432 32.60 -23.32 -50.27
N PRO A 433 32.30 -24.41 -49.54
CA PRO A 433 32.87 -24.67 -48.22
C PRO A 433 34.35 -25.03 -48.33
N VAL A 434 35.20 -24.32 -47.58
CA VAL A 434 36.64 -24.63 -47.52
C VAL A 434 36.81 -25.87 -46.64
N LYS A 435 37.19 -27.01 -47.24
CA LYS A 435 37.62 -28.19 -46.49
C LYS A 435 38.92 -27.86 -45.77
N ARG A 436 38.97 -28.14 -44.47
CA ARG A 436 40.19 -28.04 -43.66
C ARG A 436 41.13 -29.20 -43.95
#